data_AF-R9KXV6-F1
#
_entry.id   AF-R9KXV6-F1
#
_cell.length_a   1.000
_cell.length_b   1.000
_cell.length_c   1.000
_cell.angle_alpha   90.00
_cell.angle_beta   90.00
_cell.angle_gamma   90.00
#
_symmetry.space_group_name_H-M   'P 1'
#
loop_
_entity.id
_entity.type
_entity.pdbx_description
1 polymer ?
#
loop_
_entity_poly.entity_id
_entity_poly.type
_entity_poly.pdbx_seq_one_letter_code
_entity_poly.pdbx_strand_id
1 'polypeptide(L)'
;MKQPFRRAVSALCAFTLAASLVPSVALANGGEEREIPPGIEAVSGCINLDNAEITIGEPIDLATTVENEGIDLLSSEEFKVPLKEGSHEKWIDRVVLEDAVRTSYEKLEEASDNDGFEDYLIEDKYVNGEVLDAHNFHVGKDEDGVLYPTILFFAGNYETEEEYSKLKQIMSDYTLIICTAFNRDHAEVFWLGTVVSPVTYTQGNQLVSGIVVGGPARSALYPDERAIKKGIADRDAWAESILAAAPSGQDPEERIRYFNEWLTKNNEYNTSESLTELRPSYLDAWTCMSALEGREGVKGPVCEAYARAFKVLCDR
;
A
#
# COMPACT_ATOMS: atom_id res chain seq x y z
N MET A 1 -16.78 -12.52 -25.54
CA MET A 1 -15.58 -12.11 -26.30
C MET A 1 -14.83 -13.36 -26.75
N LYS A 2 -14.31 -13.43 -27.98
CA LYS A 2 -13.55 -14.61 -28.47
C LYS A 2 -12.15 -14.63 -27.81
N GLN A 3 -11.68 -15.80 -27.40
CA GLN A 3 -10.39 -16.06 -26.73
C GLN A 3 -9.17 -15.30 -27.30
N PRO A 4 -8.94 -15.20 -28.64
CA PRO A 4 -7.80 -14.45 -29.18
C PRO A 4 -7.89 -12.93 -28.95
N PHE A 5 -9.09 -12.36 -28.86
CA PHE A 5 -9.28 -10.94 -28.57
C PHE A 5 -8.98 -10.62 -27.11
N ARG A 6 -9.28 -11.55 -26.18
CA ARG A 6 -8.99 -11.40 -24.75
C ARG A 6 -7.48 -11.41 -24.46
N ARG A 7 -6.71 -12.23 -25.19
CA ARG A 7 -5.24 -12.24 -25.10
C ARG A 7 -4.61 -10.94 -25.62
N ALA A 8 -5.16 -10.35 -26.67
CA ALA A 8 -4.72 -9.05 -27.18
C ALA A 8 -5.00 -7.90 -26.20
N VAL A 9 -6.18 -7.91 -25.55
CA VAL A 9 -6.50 -6.94 -24.47
C VAL A 9 -5.59 -7.15 -23.26
N SER A 10 -5.30 -8.40 -22.88
CA SER A 10 -4.38 -8.73 -21.78
C SER A 10 -2.98 -8.16 -22.03
N ALA A 11 -2.45 -8.31 -23.24
CA ALA A 11 -1.15 -7.75 -23.61
C ALA A 11 -1.14 -6.21 -23.61
N LEU A 12 -2.21 -5.57 -24.11
CA LEU A 12 -2.31 -4.11 -24.12
C LEU A 12 -2.43 -3.54 -22.69
N CYS A 13 -3.23 -4.18 -21.83
CA CYS A 13 -3.44 -3.80 -20.43
C CYS A 13 -2.20 -4.05 -19.56
N ALA A 14 -1.53 -5.19 -19.74
CA ALA A 14 -0.27 -5.48 -19.05
C ALA A 14 0.78 -4.43 -19.44
N PHE A 15 0.89 -4.04 -20.71
CA PHE A 15 1.87 -3.05 -21.15
C PHE A 15 1.53 -1.62 -20.72
N THR A 16 0.25 -1.21 -20.76
CA THR A 16 -0.17 0.15 -20.35
C THR A 16 -0.15 0.34 -18.84
N LEU A 17 -0.47 -0.69 -18.07
CA LEU A 17 -0.42 -0.61 -16.62
C LEU A 17 0.97 -0.93 -16.07
N ALA A 18 1.75 -1.82 -16.71
CA ALA A 18 3.19 -1.86 -16.45
C ALA A 18 3.81 -0.51 -16.80
N ALA A 19 3.40 0.20 -17.86
CA ALA A 19 3.86 1.57 -18.12
C ALA A 19 3.40 2.61 -17.08
N SER A 20 2.32 2.36 -16.33
CA SER A 20 1.89 3.20 -15.20
C SER A 20 2.50 2.79 -13.85
N LEU A 21 3.13 1.61 -13.78
CA LEU A 21 3.98 1.16 -12.68
C LEU A 21 5.47 1.44 -12.93
N VAL A 22 5.90 1.38 -14.20
CA VAL A 22 7.17 1.91 -14.69
C VAL A 22 7.14 3.40 -14.36
N PRO A 23 8.25 3.98 -13.89
CA PRO A 23 8.31 5.40 -13.67
C PRO A 23 8.01 6.09 -15.01
N SER A 24 6.81 6.62 -15.17
CA SER A 24 6.71 7.92 -15.80
C SER A 24 7.72 8.74 -15.01
N VAL A 25 8.83 9.10 -15.67
CA VAL A 25 9.68 10.21 -15.20
C VAL A 25 8.69 11.21 -14.62
N ALA A 26 8.87 11.59 -13.36
CA ALA A 26 8.11 12.68 -12.79
C ALA A 26 8.44 13.88 -13.68
N LEU A 27 7.69 14.05 -14.77
CA LEU A 27 7.76 15.15 -15.72
C LEU A 27 7.04 16.31 -15.03
N ALA A 28 7.49 16.61 -13.82
CA ALA A 28 7.05 17.74 -13.06
C ALA A 28 8.19 18.73 -13.08
N ASN A 29 7.94 19.88 -13.71
CA ASN A 29 8.72 21.08 -13.41
C ASN A 29 8.48 21.36 -11.93
N GLY A 30 9.55 21.38 -11.12
CA GLY A 30 9.50 21.49 -9.66
C GLY A 30 8.34 22.33 -9.16
N GLY A 31 7.49 21.71 -8.34
CA GLY A 31 6.44 22.42 -7.62
C GLY A 31 7.07 23.42 -6.64
N GLU A 32 6.38 24.54 -6.39
CA GLU A 32 6.83 25.52 -5.39
C GLU A 32 6.98 24.85 -4.01
N GLU A 33 8.11 25.10 -3.35
CA GLU A 33 8.36 24.66 -1.97
C GLU A 33 7.23 25.16 -1.06
N ARG A 34 6.49 24.25 -0.42
CA ARG A 34 5.61 24.61 0.69
C ARG A 34 6.47 24.64 1.95
N GLU A 35 6.34 25.70 2.75
CA GLU A 35 6.84 25.67 4.13
C GLU A 35 6.14 24.52 4.84
N ILE A 36 6.91 23.49 5.20
CA ILE A 36 6.40 22.40 6.01
C ILE A 36 6.38 22.90 7.46
N PRO A 37 5.22 22.91 8.14
CA PRO A 37 5.15 23.49 9.48
C PRO A 37 6.06 22.73 10.44
N PRO A 38 6.93 23.43 11.19
CA PRO A 38 7.81 22.79 12.13
C PRO A 38 7.01 22.13 13.27
N GLY A 39 7.46 20.94 13.69
CA GLY A 39 6.97 20.31 14.93
C GLY A 39 6.26 18.97 14.78
N ILE A 40 6.25 18.37 13.58
CA ILE A 40 5.85 16.97 13.39
C ILE A 40 7.09 16.09 13.51
N GLU A 41 7.02 15.07 14.35
CA GLU A 41 8.05 14.06 14.48
C GLU A 41 7.46 12.68 14.15
N ALA A 42 8.27 11.80 13.58
CA ALA A 42 7.89 10.39 13.54
C ALA A 42 7.85 9.86 14.98
N VAL A 43 6.79 9.14 15.32
CA VAL A 43 6.77 8.34 16.55
C VAL A 43 7.96 7.39 16.52
N SER A 44 8.76 7.39 17.58
CA SER A 44 9.87 6.45 17.74
C SER A 44 9.85 5.99 19.18
N GLY A 45 9.71 4.69 19.40
CA GLY A 45 9.55 4.15 20.75
C GLY A 45 8.09 3.87 21.14
N CYS A 46 7.91 3.64 22.44
CA CYS A 46 6.59 3.57 23.05
C CYS A 46 6.16 4.97 23.48
N ILE A 47 4.96 5.40 23.08
CA ILE A 47 4.31 6.61 23.59
C ILE A 47 3.24 6.19 24.61
N ASN A 48 3.19 6.86 25.75
CA ASN A 48 2.10 6.64 26.70
C ASN A 48 0.85 7.37 26.19
N LEU A 49 -0.14 6.60 25.73
CA LEU A 49 -1.44 7.11 25.30
C LEU A 49 -2.56 6.72 26.28
N ASP A 50 -2.20 6.48 27.55
CA ASP A 50 -3.16 6.12 28.58
C ASP A 50 -4.18 7.26 28.74
N ASN A 51 -5.46 6.96 28.51
CA ASN A 51 -6.58 7.91 28.53
C ASN A 51 -6.53 8.98 27.42
N ALA A 52 -5.78 8.77 26.35
CA ALA A 52 -5.90 9.61 25.15
C ALA A 52 -7.31 9.47 24.55
N GLU A 53 -7.88 10.57 24.08
CA GLU A 53 -9.11 10.54 23.30
C GLU A 53 -8.80 10.00 21.89
N ILE A 54 -9.48 8.93 21.50
CA ILE A 54 -9.34 8.33 20.17
C ILE A 54 -10.41 8.87 19.22
N THR A 55 -9.99 9.26 18.03
CA THR A 55 -10.88 9.56 16.90
C THR A 55 -10.48 8.70 15.72
N ILE A 56 -11.42 7.90 15.22
CA ILE A 56 -11.27 7.14 13.99
C ILE A 56 -11.76 8.02 12.84
N GLY A 57 -10.89 8.27 11.86
CA GLY A 57 -11.25 9.00 10.65
C GLY A 57 -12.05 8.11 9.68
N GLU A 58 -12.65 8.76 8.68
CA GLU A 58 -13.37 8.06 7.62
C GLU A 58 -12.43 7.07 6.89
N PRO A 59 -12.87 5.83 6.62
CA PRO A 59 -12.06 4.87 5.88
C PRO A 59 -11.75 5.38 4.46
N ILE A 60 -10.49 5.29 4.07
CA ILE A 60 -9.99 5.71 2.77
C ILE A 60 -9.80 4.47 1.90
N ASP A 61 -10.55 4.36 0.80
CA ASP A 61 -10.37 3.29 -0.19
C ASP A 61 -9.28 3.66 -1.20
N LEU A 62 -8.05 3.24 -0.92
CA LEU A 62 -6.85 3.45 -1.73
C LEU A 62 -7.04 3.03 -3.19
N ALA A 63 -7.86 2.01 -3.48
CA ALA A 63 -8.08 1.57 -4.85
C ALA A 63 -8.90 2.59 -5.64
N THR A 64 -9.95 3.16 -5.05
CA THR A 64 -10.79 4.16 -5.72
C THR A 64 -10.18 5.56 -5.70
N THR A 65 -9.48 5.93 -4.63
CA THR A 65 -8.75 7.20 -4.51
C THR A 65 -7.72 7.30 -5.64
N VAL A 66 -7.01 6.21 -5.93
CA VAL A 66 -6.04 6.13 -7.02
C VAL A 66 -6.68 6.01 -8.41
N GLU A 67 -7.83 5.34 -8.56
CA GLU A 67 -8.55 5.27 -9.85
C GLU A 67 -9.14 6.62 -10.26
N ASN A 68 -9.60 7.41 -9.30
CA ASN A 68 -10.23 8.71 -9.55
C ASN A 68 -9.20 9.84 -9.72
N GLU A 69 -8.06 9.76 -9.01
CA GLU A 69 -7.07 10.84 -9.00
C GLU A 69 -5.73 10.46 -9.66
N GLY A 70 -5.50 9.20 -10.06
CA GLY A 70 -4.32 8.79 -10.85
C GLY A 70 -2.95 9.15 -10.24
N ILE A 71 -1.97 9.49 -11.09
CA ILE A 71 -0.68 10.13 -10.71
C ILE A 71 -0.92 11.53 -10.09
N ASP A 72 -2.14 12.07 -10.23
CA ASP A 72 -2.57 13.40 -9.79
C ASP A 72 -2.88 13.46 -8.27
N LEU A 73 -2.81 12.34 -7.53
CA LEU A 73 -2.90 12.33 -6.06
C LEU A 73 -1.81 13.21 -5.41
N LEU A 74 -0.69 13.38 -6.12
CA LEU A 74 0.45 14.21 -5.71
C LEU A 74 0.34 15.67 -6.25
N SER A 75 -0.71 15.98 -7.01
CA SER A 75 -0.93 17.29 -7.64
C SER A 75 -2.36 17.82 -7.50
N SER A 76 -3.14 17.30 -6.55
CA SER A 76 -4.43 17.88 -6.17
C SER A 76 -4.24 19.36 -5.81
N GLU A 77 -5.16 20.24 -6.22
CA GLU A 77 -4.99 21.69 -6.07
C GLU A 77 -4.88 22.16 -4.60
N GLU A 78 -5.35 21.34 -3.65
CA GLU A 78 -5.23 21.61 -2.20
C GLU A 78 -3.94 21.02 -1.58
N PHE A 79 -3.37 19.99 -2.21
CA PHE A 79 -2.26 19.19 -1.71
C PHE A 79 -1.21 18.91 -2.78
N LYS A 80 -0.31 19.89 -3.00
CA LYS A 80 0.89 19.71 -3.80
C LYS A 80 2.06 19.35 -2.89
N VAL A 81 2.42 18.08 -2.81
CA VAL A 81 3.76 17.73 -2.32
C VAL A 81 4.72 17.88 -3.49
N PRO A 82 5.80 18.69 -3.36
CA PRO A 82 6.74 18.87 -4.44
C PRO A 82 7.31 17.54 -4.88
N LEU A 83 7.41 17.32 -6.18
CA LEU A 83 8.05 16.13 -6.73
C LEU A 83 9.55 16.37 -6.86
N LYS A 84 10.36 15.36 -6.52
CA LYS A 84 11.81 15.37 -6.75
C LYS A 84 12.09 15.22 -8.23
N GLU A 85 13.06 15.99 -8.73
CA GLU A 85 13.60 15.78 -10.07
C GLU A 85 14.32 14.43 -10.16
N GLY A 86 14.32 13.83 -11.35
CA GLY A 86 15.07 12.61 -11.66
C GLY A 86 14.23 11.35 -11.79
N SER A 87 14.93 10.22 -11.92
CA SER A 87 14.33 8.89 -12.01
C SER A 87 14.43 8.20 -10.66
N HIS A 88 13.28 7.83 -10.11
CA HIS A 88 13.17 7.17 -8.81
C HIS A 88 12.42 5.86 -8.96
N GLU A 89 12.92 4.81 -8.33
CA GLU A 89 12.37 3.46 -8.39
C GLU A 89 11.04 3.39 -7.63
N LYS A 90 11.06 3.72 -6.34
CA LYS A 90 9.88 3.77 -5.49
C LYS A 90 9.10 5.08 -5.67
N TRP A 91 7.80 5.01 -5.47
CA TRP A 91 6.87 6.13 -5.45
C TRP A 91 7.17 7.08 -4.30
N ILE A 92 7.47 6.54 -3.12
CA ILE A 92 7.83 7.36 -1.95
C ILE A 92 9.07 8.23 -2.21
N ASP A 93 9.97 7.78 -3.09
CA ASP A 93 11.19 8.53 -3.42
C ASP A 93 10.92 9.71 -4.37
N ARG A 94 9.77 9.73 -5.06
CA ARG A 94 9.39 10.77 -6.04
C ARG A 94 8.91 12.06 -5.40
N VAL A 95 8.57 12.03 -4.12
CA VAL A 95 8.06 13.18 -3.37
C VAL A 95 9.16 13.78 -2.48
N VAL A 96 9.15 15.10 -2.33
CA VAL A 96 9.95 15.81 -1.33
C VAL A 96 9.27 15.58 0.02
N LEU A 97 9.97 14.87 0.91
CA LEU A 97 9.44 14.41 2.19
C LEU A 97 10.32 14.92 3.32
N GLU A 98 9.69 15.12 4.47
CA GLU A 98 10.42 15.22 5.74
C GLU A 98 10.88 13.84 6.20
N ASP A 99 11.94 13.82 7.01
CA ASP A 99 12.49 12.61 7.63
C ASP A 99 11.40 11.85 8.41
N ALA A 100 10.44 12.56 9.03
CA ALA A 100 9.33 11.97 9.76
C ALA A 100 8.41 11.12 8.85
N VAL A 101 8.15 11.58 7.61
CA VAL A 101 7.31 10.87 6.64
C VAL A 101 8.04 9.63 6.15
N ARG A 102 9.34 9.76 5.86
CA ARG A 102 10.16 8.62 5.44
C ARG A 102 10.24 7.53 6.52
N THR A 103 10.54 7.94 7.76
CA THR A 103 10.58 7.02 8.90
C THR A 103 9.24 6.32 9.10
N SER A 104 8.12 7.01 8.89
CA SER A 104 6.79 6.42 9.04
C SER A 104 6.43 5.47 7.89
N TYR A 105 6.92 5.72 6.67
CA TYR A 105 6.82 4.76 5.57
C TYR A 105 7.60 3.47 5.84
N GLU A 106 8.82 3.59 6.37
CA GLU A 106 9.66 2.44 6.72
C GLU A 106 9.01 1.54 7.80
N LYS A 107 8.18 2.11 8.69
CA LYS A 107 7.36 1.31 9.62
C LYS A 107 6.33 0.42 8.92
N LEU A 108 5.79 0.84 7.77
CA LEU A 108 4.90 -0.03 6.99
C LEU A 108 5.67 -1.13 6.27
N GLU A 109 6.87 -0.83 5.78
CA GLU A 109 7.77 -1.85 5.22
C GLU A 109 8.04 -2.93 6.26
N GLU A 110 8.55 -2.53 7.42
CA GLU A 110 8.82 -3.39 8.58
C GLU A 110 7.57 -4.19 8.99
N ALA A 111 6.42 -3.53 9.14
CA ALA A 111 5.20 -4.21 9.59
C ALA A 111 4.66 -5.29 8.63
N SER A 112 5.24 -5.42 7.44
CA SER A 112 4.75 -6.25 6.33
C SER A 112 5.78 -7.23 5.76
N ASP A 113 7.03 -7.22 6.23
CA ASP A 113 8.11 -7.94 5.56
C ASP A 113 8.22 -9.43 5.97
N ASN A 114 7.53 -9.83 7.06
CA ASN A 114 7.46 -11.19 7.57
C ASN A 114 8.81 -11.74 8.06
N ASP A 115 9.68 -10.88 8.61
CA ASP A 115 10.98 -11.29 9.15
C ASP A 115 10.92 -11.75 10.63
N GLY A 116 9.79 -11.53 11.31
CA GLY A 116 9.55 -11.86 12.72
C GLY A 116 9.83 -10.73 13.70
N PHE A 117 10.25 -9.56 13.23
CA PHE A 117 10.35 -8.31 13.96
C PHE A 117 9.17 -7.41 13.53
N GLU A 118 8.52 -6.77 14.50
CA GLU A 118 7.49 -5.73 14.29
C GLU A 118 6.41 -5.95 13.19
N ASP A 119 6.08 -7.21 12.87
CA ASP A 119 5.11 -7.68 11.85
C ASP A 119 3.62 -7.33 12.13
N TYR A 120 3.32 -6.06 12.40
CA TYR A 120 2.01 -5.58 12.87
C TYR A 120 0.86 -5.86 11.90
N LEU A 121 1.16 -5.96 10.59
CA LEU A 121 0.14 -6.25 9.57
C LEU A 121 -0.05 -7.76 9.32
N ILE A 122 0.78 -8.62 9.91
CA ILE A 122 0.82 -10.06 9.65
C ILE A 122 0.50 -10.89 10.90
N GLU A 123 1.13 -10.62 12.03
CA GLU A 123 0.99 -11.45 13.21
C GLU A 123 -0.35 -11.21 13.92
N ASP A 124 -1.06 -12.29 14.24
CA ASP A 124 -2.42 -12.22 14.80
C ASP A 124 -2.41 -11.61 16.21
N LYS A 125 -1.30 -11.71 16.95
CA LYS A 125 -1.15 -11.17 18.31
C LYS A 125 -1.39 -9.66 18.39
N TYR A 126 -1.07 -8.91 17.34
CA TYR A 126 -1.28 -7.46 17.28
C TYR A 126 -2.73 -7.11 16.90
N VAL A 127 -3.30 -7.83 15.94
CA VAL A 127 -4.65 -7.55 15.44
C VAL A 127 -5.73 -8.00 16.42
N ASN A 128 -5.49 -9.06 17.18
CA ASN A 128 -6.46 -9.61 18.14
C ASN A 128 -6.40 -8.95 19.52
N GLY A 129 -5.52 -7.95 19.71
CA GLY A 129 -5.36 -7.24 20.99
C GLY A 129 -4.69 -8.07 22.09
N GLU A 130 -3.92 -9.10 21.73
CA GLU A 130 -3.08 -9.83 22.70
C GLU A 130 -1.89 -8.97 23.15
N VAL A 131 -1.41 -8.11 22.25
CA VAL A 131 -0.44 -7.04 22.53
C VAL A 131 -1.20 -5.72 22.54
N LEU A 132 -1.14 -4.99 23.66
CA LEU A 132 -1.82 -3.69 23.79
C LEU A 132 -0.90 -2.51 23.46
N ASP A 133 0.40 -2.68 23.69
CA ASP A 133 1.43 -1.67 23.45
C ASP A 133 2.73 -2.32 23.02
N ALA A 134 3.38 -1.74 22.02
CA ALA A 134 4.73 -2.10 21.59
C ALA A 134 5.43 -0.87 21.00
N HIS A 135 6.65 -1.05 20.51
CA HIS A 135 7.34 -0.01 19.75
C HIS A 135 6.48 0.44 18.58
N ASN A 136 6.27 1.75 18.38
CA ASN A 136 5.44 2.30 17.29
C ASN A 136 4.00 1.78 17.19
N PHE A 137 3.49 1.03 18.17
CA PHE A 137 2.20 0.34 18.08
C PHE A 137 1.41 0.53 19.38
N HIS A 138 0.11 0.80 19.23
CA HIS A 138 -0.80 1.00 20.35
C HIS A 138 -2.20 0.46 20.02
N VAL A 139 -2.88 -0.08 21.03
CA VAL A 139 -4.29 -0.48 20.92
C VAL A 139 -5.15 0.54 21.67
N GLY A 140 -5.74 1.45 20.91
CA GLY A 140 -6.74 2.36 21.43
C GLY A 140 -8.09 1.68 21.67
N LYS A 141 -8.94 2.32 22.49
CA LYS A 141 -10.28 1.80 22.81
C LYS A 141 -11.30 2.93 22.79
N ASP A 142 -12.41 2.73 22.10
CA ASP A 142 -13.51 3.70 22.09
C ASP A 142 -14.42 3.57 23.33
N GLU A 143 -15.47 4.39 23.40
CA GLU A 143 -16.43 4.41 24.52
C GLU A 143 -17.21 3.09 24.69
N ASP A 144 -17.50 2.41 23.59
CA ASP A 144 -18.19 1.10 23.56
C ASP A 144 -17.26 -0.07 23.89
N GLY A 145 -15.95 0.21 23.86
CA GLY A 145 -14.90 -0.69 24.21
C GLY A 145 -14.34 -1.54 23.07
N VAL A 146 -14.61 -1.12 21.83
CA VAL A 146 -14.00 -1.66 20.63
C VAL A 146 -12.51 -1.30 20.61
N LEU A 147 -11.68 -2.28 20.28
CA LEU A 147 -10.24 -2.12 20.22
C LEU A 147 -9.79 -1.71 18.81
N TYR A 148 -8.84 -0.79 18.75
CA TYR A 148 -8.26 -0.25 17.53
C TYR A 148 -6.73 -0.42 17.54
N PRO A 149 -6.23 -1.62 17.18
CA PRO A 149 -4.82 -1.85 16.92
C PRO A 149 -4.29 -0.86 15.88
N THR A 150 -3.22 -0.13 16.21
CA THR A 150 -2.74 1.00 15.42
C THR A 150 -1.22 0.97 15.26
N ILE A 151 -0.74 1.19 14.03
CA ILE A 151 0.66 1.62 13.80
C ILE A 151 0.70 3.14 13.89
N LEU A 152 1.52 3.66 14.80
CA LEU A 152 1.69 5.09 15.04
C LEU A 152 2.72 5.68 14.07
N PHE A 153 2.32 6.72 13.35
CA PHE A 153 3.17 7.42 12.39
C PHE A 153 3.77 8.67 13.00
N PHE A 154 2.94 9.63 13.37
CA PHE A 154 3.38 10.98 13.71
C PHE A 154 2.94 11.41 15.10
N ALA A 155 3.75 12.25 15.74
CA ALA A 155 3.38 12.98 16.95
C ALA A 155 3.73 14.46 16.77
N GLY A 156 2.95 15.33 17.40
CA GLY A 156 3.19 16.77 17.42
C GLY A 156 2.45 17.43 18.58
N ASN A 157 2.87 18.64 18.93
CA ASN A 157 2.23 19.44 19.97
C ASN A 157 1.55 20.66 19.35
N TYR A 158 0.48 21.13 19.98
CA TYR A 158 -0.26 22.33 19.59
C TYR A 158 -0.61 23.16 20.83
N GLU A 159 -0.71 24.47 20.72
CA GLU A 159 -1.16 25.36 21.79
C GLU A 159 -2.53 25.98 21.50
N THR A 160 -2.91 26.02 20.22
CA THR A 160 -4.15 26.63 19.74
C THR A 160 -4.97 25.66 18.89
N GLU A 161 -6.27 25.90 18.78
CA GLU A 161 -7.17 25.15 17.89
C GLU A 161 -6.78 25.27 16.40
N GLU A 162 -6.20 26.41 16.02
CA GLU A 162 -5.70 26.62 14.65
C GLU A 162 -4.49 25.72 14.37
N GLU A 163 -3.56 25.60 15.31
CA GLU A 163 -2.42 24.68 15.21
C GLU A 163 -2.87 23.22 15.22
N TYR A 164 -3.81 22.85 16.11
CA TYR A 164 -4.40 21.51 16.11
C TYR A 164 -5.01 21.14 14.75
N SER A 165 -5.81 22.04 14.18
CA SER A 165 -6.47 21.81 12.89
C SER A 165 -5.45 21.64 11.75
N LYS A 166 -4.40 22.49 11.71
CA LYS A 166 -3.32 22.37 10.72
C LYS A 166 -2.52 21.07 10.90
N LEU A 167 -2.17 20.73 12.13
CA LEU A 167 -1.40 19.54 12.47
C LEU A 167 -2.16 18.27 12.06
N LYS A 168 -3.45 18.19 12.41
CA LYS A 168 -4.33 17.08 12.03
C LYS A 168 -4.44 16.92 10.51
N GLN A 169 -4.59 18.03 9.78
CA GLN A 169 -4.65 18.00 8.32
C GLN A 169 -3.35 17.46 7.71
N ILE A 170 -2.19 17.98 8.12
CA ILE A 170 -0.90 17.57 7.57
C ILE A 170 -0.60 16.10 7.87
N MET A 171 -0.86 15.65 9.09
CA MET A 171 -0.69 14.24 9.47
C MET A 171 -1.59 13.31 8.65
N SER A 172 -2.84 13.73 8.40
CA SER A 172 -3.77 13.00 7.55
C SER A 172 -3.27 12.90 6.11
N ASP A 173 -2.78 14.01 5.56
CA ASP A 173 -2.31 14.04 4.18
C ASP A 173 -1.03 13.20 4.01
N TYR A 174 -0.09 13.27 4.95
CA TYR A 174 1.10 12.41 4.95
C TYR A 174 0.77 10.93 5.14
N THR A 175 -0.24 10.61 5.94
CA THR A 175 -0.74 9.24 6.07
C THR A 175 -1.26 8.72 4.73
N LEU A 176 -2.00 9.55 3.98
CA LEU A 176 -2.48 9.18 2.64
C LEU A 176 -1.32 8.96 1.64
N ILE A 177 -0.30 9.82 1.64
CA ILE A 177 0.90 9.63 0.82
C ILE A 177 1.56 8.30 1.15
N ILE A 178 1.84 8.06 2.43
CA ILE A 178 2.56 6.85 2.88
C ILE A 178 1.80 5.61 2.42
N CYS A 179 0.51 5.52 2.72
CA CYS A 179 -0.31 4.35 2.38
C CYS A 179 -0.44 4.14 0.86
N THR A 180 -0.58 5.24 0.10
CA THR A 180 -0.67 5.15 -1.37
C THR A 180 0.65 4.73 -1.99
N ALA A 181 1.75 5.35 -1.58
CA ALA A 181 3.09 5.00 -2.05
C ALA A 181 3.41 3.54 -1.70
N PHE A 182 3.13 3.13 -0.46
CA PHE A 182 3.35 1.77 0.00
C PHE A 182 2.57 0.76 -0.85
N ASN A 183 1.29 1.02 -1.11
CA ASN A 183 0.48 0.16 -1.97
C ASN A 183 1.03 0.01 -3.40
N ARG A 184 1.73 1.03 -3.94
CA ARG A 184 2.34 0.97 -5.27
C ARG A 184 3.73 0.33 -5.27
N ASP A 185 4.50 0.58 -4.24
CA ASP A 185 5.89 0.14 -4.11
C ASP A 185 5.98 -1.34 -3.74
N HIS A 186 5.03 -1.83 -2.95
CA HIS A 186 5.02 -3.19 -2.41
C HIS A 186 3.96 -4.05 -3.09
N ALA A 187 4.17 -4.34 -4.37
CA ALA A 187 3.28 -5.20 -5.16
C ALA A 187 3.19 -6.65 -4.64
N GLU A 188 4.19 -7.06 -3.86
CA GLU A 188 4.29 -8.32 -3.13
C GLU A 188 3.39 -8.37 -1.89
N VAL A 189 2.96 -7.24 -1.34
CA VAL A 189 2.06 -7.15 -0.18
C VAL A 189 0.60 -7.26 -0.65
N PHE A 190 0.18 -8.48 -1.00
CA PHE A 190 -1.13 -8.76 -1.61
C PHE A 190 -2.26 -8.96 -0.59
N TRP A 191 -1.94 -9.13 0.69
CA TRP A 191 -2.92 -9.53 1.71
C TRP A 191 -3.64 -8.36 2.37
N LEU A 192 -3.18 -7.12 2.15
CA LEU A 192 -3.88 -5.95 2.65
C LEU A 192 -5.17 -5.71 1.86
N GLY A 193 -6.18 -5.21 2.55
CA GLY A 193 -7.39 -4.67 1.93
C GLY A 193 -7.09 -3.37 1.18
N THR A 194 -8.10 -2.81 0.53
CA THR A 194 -7.97 -1.51 -0.14
C THR A 194 -8.28 -0.34 0.77
N VAL A 195 -8.76 -0.60 2.00
CA VAL A 195 -9.28 0.41 2.90
C VAL A 195 -8.34 0.62 4.07
N VAL A 196 -7.95 1.87 4.31
CA VAL A 196 -7.17 2.30 5.46
C VAL A 196 -8.01 3.23 6.31
N SER A 197 -8.06 2.99 7.63
CA SER A 197 -8.72 3.89 8.57
C SER A 197 -7.66 4.70 9.32
N PRO A 198 -7.52 6.01 9.05
CA PRO A 198 -6.64 6.86 9.82
C PRO A 198 -7.20 7.01 11.24
N VAL A 199 -6.31 7.15 12.22
CA VAL A 199 -6.68 7.34 13.61
C VAL A 199 -5.85 8.47 14.21
N THR A 200 -6.47 9.24 15.08
CA THR A 200 -5.81 10.27 15.89
C THR A 200 -6.06 10.04 17.37
N TYR A 201 -5.03 10.24 18.16
CA TYR A 201 -5.05 10.23 19.62
C TYR A 201 -4.73 11.64 20.12
N THR A 202 -5.57 12.16 21.01
CA THR A 202 -5.36 13.46 21.63
C THR A 202 -5.16 13.29 23.13
N GLN A 203 -4.04 13.77 23.65
CA GLN A 203 -3.75 13.75 25.09
C GLN A 203 -3.14 15.08 25.52
N GLY A 204 -3.90 15.87 26.29
CA GLY A 204 -3.48 17.22 26.66
C GLY A 204 -3.31 18.11 25.44
N ASN A 205 -2.07 18.49 25.13
CA ASN A 205 -1.70 19.33 23.99
C ASN A 205 -0.91 18.56 22.91
N GLN A 206 -0.88 17.23 23.02
CA GLN A 206 -0.24 16.33 22.07
C GLN A 206 -1.29 15.69 21.15
N LEU A 207 -0.97 15.66 19.85
CA LEU A 207 -1.69 14.90 18.83
C LEU A 207 -0.76 13.81 18.30
N VAL A 208 -1.25 12.57 18.29
CA VAL A 208 -0.58 11.42 17.67
C VAL A 208 -1.48 10.86 16.58
N SER A 209 -0.93 10.43 15.46
CA SER A 209 -1.69 9.85 14.35
C SER A 209 -1.07 8.56 13.84
N GLY A 210 -1.90 7.75 13.19
CA GLY A 210 -1.50 6.45 12.65
C GLY A 210 -2.60 5.82 11.80
N ILE A 211 -2.48 4.51 11.57
CA ILE A 211 -3.49 3.73 10.85
C ILE A 211 -3.90 2.49 11.64
N VAL A 212 -5.18 2.11 11.50
CA VAL A 212 -5.70 0.87 12.08
C VAL A 212 -5.19 -0.34 11.28
N VAL A 213 -4.68 -1.37 11.98
CA VAL A 213 -4.16 -2.62 11.38
C VAL A 213 -5.13 -3.81 11.44
N GLY A 214 -6.25 -3.66 12.16
CA GLY A 214 -7.29 -4.67 12.26
C GLY A 214 -8.51 -4.43 11.36
N GLY A 215 -9.37 -5.43 11.22
CA GLY A 215 -10.61 -5.34 10.45
C GLY A 215 -10.35 -5.24 8.93
N PRO A 216 -10.84 -4.19 8.23
CA PRO A 216 -10.74 -4.07 6.77
C PRO A 216 -9.30 -3.87 6.23
N ALA A 217 -8.31 -3.68 7.12
CA ALA A 217 -6.91 -3.59 6.75
C ALA A 217 -6.39 -4.89 6.11
N ARG A 218 -6.95 -6.06 6.46
CA ARG A 218 -6.66 -7.33 5.78
C ARG A 218 -7.77 -7.67 4.77
N SER A 219 -7.35 -8.20 3.63
CA SER A 219 -8.26 -8.77 2.63
C SER A 219 -9.01 -9.97 3.22
N ALA A 220 -10.29 -10.12 2.87
CA ALA A 220 -11.10 -11.27 3.29
C ALA A 220 -10.53 -12.62 2.82
N LEU A 221 -9.64 -12.64 1.82
CA LEU A 221 -8.94 -13.83 1.35
C LEU A 221 -7.79 -14.25 2.29
N TYR A 222 -7.29 -13.32 3.11
CA TYR A 222 -6.13 -13.51 4.00
C TYR A 222 -6.46 -12.99 5.40
N PRO A 223 -7.44 -13.60 6.10
CA PRO A 223 -7.96 -13.07 7.36
C PRO A 223 -7.00 -13.24 8.54
N ASP A 224 -6.10 -14.21 8.48
CA ASP A 224 -5.25 -14.63 9.59
C ASP A 224 -3.78 -14.79 9.18
N GLU A 225 -2.88 -14.74 10.17
CA GLU A 225 -1.43 -14.86 10.00
C GLU A 225 -1.04 -16.09 9.17
N ARG A 226 -1.70 -17.22 9.43
CA ARG A 226 -1.43 -18.48 8.73
C ARG A 226 -1.78 -18.38 7.24
N ALA A 227 -2.91 -17.76 6.89
CA ALA A 227 -3.32 -17.53 5.51
C ALA A 227 -2.35 -16.58 4.80
N ILE A 228 -1.92 -15.51 5.47
CA ILE A 228 -0.94 -14.55 4.94
C ILE A 228 0.39 -15.25 4.66
N LYS A 229 0.98 -15.92 5.67
CA LYS A 229 2.27 -16.63 5.53
C LYS A 229 2.22 -17.71 4.45
N LYS A 230 1.10 -18.43 4.33
CA LYS A 230 0.90 -19.38 3.23
C LYS A 230 0.87 -18.67 1.87
N GLY A 231 0.13 -17.57 1.75
CA GLY A 231 0.07 -16.79 0.51
C GLY A 231 1.44 -16.24 0.09
N ILE A 232 2.25 -15.77 1.05
CA ILE A 232 3.63 -15.33 0.83
C ILE A 232 4.46 -16.47 0.24
N ALA A 233 4.40 -17.66 0.84
CA ALA A 233 5.10 -18.84 0.34
C ALA A 233 4.63 -19.27 -1.06
N ASP A 234 3.32 -19.22 -1.34
CA ASP A 234 2.75 -19.55 -2.65
C ASP A 234 3.23 -18.53 -3.72
N ARG A 235 3.13 -17.24 -3.43
CA ARG A 235 3.61 -16.13 -4.28
C ARG A 235 5.07 -16.35 -4.65
N ASP A 236 5.91 -16.62 -3.66
CA ASP A 236 7.34 -16.80 -3.85
C ASP A 236 7.62 -18.02 -4.71
N ALA A 237 6.97 -19.14 -4.44
CA ALA A 237 7.13 -20.35 -5.25
C ALA A 237 6.72 -20.13 -6.72
N TRP A 238 5.65 -19.39 -6.99
CA TRP A 238 5.23 -19.07 -8.35
C TRP A 238 6.21 -18.11 -9.04
N ALA A 239 6.64 -17.05 -8.37
CA ALA A 239 7.63 -16.12 -8.89
C ALA A 239 8.95 -16.84 -9.23
N GLU A 240 9.46 -17.67 -8.31
CA GLU A 240 10.68 -18.46 -8.54
C GLU A 240 10.53 -19.43 -9.72
N SER A 241 9.36 -20.05 -9.90
CA SER A 241 9.12 -20.92 -11.05
C SER A 241 9.20 -20.17 -12.38
N ILE A 242 8.77 -18.91 -12.43
CA ILE A 242 8.83 -18.06 -13.63
C ILE A 242 10.27 -17.60 -13.86
N LEU A 243 10.95 -17.13 -12.80
CA LEU A 243 12.33 -16.67 -12.84
C LEU A 243 13.29 -17.78 -13.29
N ALA A 244 13.14 -18.99 -12.76
CA ALA A 244 13.99 -20.13 -13.10
C ALA A 244 13.83 -20.60 -14.56
N ALA A 245 12.69 -20.29 -15.20
CA ALA A 245 12.40 -20.64 -16.58
C ALA A 245 12.75 -19.50 -17.57
N ALA A 246 13.12 -18.32 -17.07
CA ALA A 246 13.55 -17.20 -17.90
C ALA A 246 14.91 -17.49 -18.56
N PRO A 247 15.19 -16.93 -19.75
CA PRO A 247 16.48 -17.08 -20.41
C PRO A 247 17.65 -16.73 -19.49
N SER A 248 18.59 -17.65 -19.32
CA SER A 248 19.79 -17.42 -18.52
C SER A 248 20.81 -16.61 -19.32
N GLY A 249 20.98 -15.33 -18.95
CA GLY A 249 21.91 -14.39 -19.58
C GLY A 249 21.77 -13.01 -18.95
N GLN A 250 22.79 -12.16 -19.07
CA GLN A 250 22.76 -10.80 -18.50
C GLN A 250 21.89 -9.81 -19.30
N ASP A 251 21.14 -10.23 -20.33
CA ASP A 251 20.30 -9.31 -21.10
C ASP A 251 18.98 -9.02 -20.36
N PRO A 252 18.80 -7.81 -19.79
CA PRO A 252 17.59 -7.48 -19.06
C PRO A 252 16.38 -7.36 -20.00
N GLU A 253 16.58 -7.02 -21.28
CA GLU A 253 15.49 -6.89 -22.24
C GLU A 253 14.84 -8.25 -22.55
N GLU A 254 15.67 -9.28 -22.71
CA GLU A 254 15.18 -10.66 -22.92
C GLU A 254 14.41 -11.18 -21.70
N ARG A 255 14.87 -10.89 -20.48
CA ARG A 255 14.15 -11.24 -19.23
C ARG A 255 12.80 -10.53 -19.14
N ILE A 256 12.77 -9.22 -19.37
CA ILE A 256 11.54 -8.40 -19.37
C ILE A 256 10.53 -8.95 -20.39
N ARG A 257 10.99 -9.23 -21.62
CA ARG A 257 10.14 -9.79 -22.67
C ARG A 257 9.58 -11.15 -22.26
N TYR A 258 10.42 -12.00 -21.68
CA TYR A 258 10.01 -13.31 -21.18
C TYR A 258 8.92 -13.20 -20.11
N PHE A 259 9.07 -12.34 -19.11
CA PHE A 259 8.06 -12.15 -18.06
C PHE A 259 6.72 -11.72 -18.64
N ASN A 260 6.72 -10.72 -19.53
CA ASN A 260 5.50 -10.26 -20.18
C ASN A 260 4.84 -11.37 -21.03
N GLU A 261 5.63 -12.15 -21.77
CA GLU A 261 5.11 -13.27 -22.55
C GLU A 261 4.54 -14.38 -21.66
N TRP A 262 5.22 -14.73 -20.57
CA TRP A 262 4.76 -15.75 -19.64
C TRP A 262 3.43 -15.34 -19.01
N LEU A 263 3.35 -14.11 -18.47
CA LEU A 263 2.14 -13.61 -17.84
C LEU A 263 0.96 -13.58 -18.82
N THR A 264 1.16 -13.14 -20.06
CA THR A 264 0.07 -13.03 -21.04
C THR A 264 -0.33 -14.36 -21.70
N LYS A 265 0.56 -15.37 -21.71
CA LYS A 265 0.26 -16.70 -22.29
C LYS A 265 -0.37 -17.67 -21.30
N ASN A 266 -0.07 -17.52 -20.00
CA ASN A 266 -0.51 -18.41 -18.93
C ASN A 266 -1.71 -17.88 -18.13
N ASN A 267 -2.27 -16.74 -18.51
CA ASN A 267 -3.46 -16.15 -17.87
C ASN A 267 -4.54 -15.79 -18.89
N GLU A 268 -5.76 -15.59 -18.41
CA GLU A 268 -6.86 -14.95 -19.15
C GLU A 268 -7.36 -13.72 -18.38
N TYR A 269 -7.54 -12.58 -19.06
CA TYR A 269 -8.16 -11.40 -18.44
C TYR A 269 -9.50 -11.74 -17.80
N ASN A 270 -9.74 -11.21 -16.60
CA ASN A 270 -10.93 -11.51 -15.80
C ASN A 270 -12.23 -11.37 -16.60
N THR A 271 -13.10 -12.37 -16.51
CA THR A 271 -14.35 -12.44 -17.29
C THR A 271 -15.61 -12.16 -16.48
N SER A 272 -15.49 -11.66 -15.25
CA SER A 272 -16.64 -11.30 -14.40
C SER A 272 -17.49 -10.21 -15.06
N GLU A 273 -18.80 -10.25 -14.82
CA GLU A 273 -19.75 -9.30 -15.41
C GLU A 273 -19.56 -7.88 -14.88
N SER A 274 -19.18 -7.76 -13.60
CA SER A 274 -18.88 -6.49 -12.93
C SER A 274 -17.60 -6.63 -12.11
N LEU A 275 -16.57 -5.87 -12.49
CA LEU A 275 -15.32 -5.80 -11.73
C LEU A 275 -15.50 -5.02 -10.41
N THR A 276 -16.38 -4.01 -10.39
CA THR A 276 -16.70 -3.25 -9.18
C THR A 276 -17.34 -4.14 -8.11
N GLU A 277 -18.26 -5.01 -8.49
CA GLU A 277 -18.90 -5.95 -7.56
C GLU A 277 -17.98 -7.10 -7.15
N LEU A 278 -17.02 -7.47 -8.00
CA LEU A 278 -16.05 -8.52 -7.71
C LEU A 278 -15.06 -8.09 -6.63
N ARG A 279 -14.57 -6.84 -6.67
CA ARG A 279 -13.46 -6.34 -5.83
C ARG A 279 -13.62 -6.65 -4.34
N PRO A 280 -14.77 -6.43 -3.67
CA PRO A 280 -14.93 -6.76 -2.25
C PRO A 280 -14.84 -8.26 -1.93
N SER A 281 -15.18 -9.13 -2.89
CA SER A 281 -15.25 -10.58 -2.70
C SER A 281 -14.02 -11.34 -3.16
N TYR A 282 -13.23 -10.73 -4.05
CA TYR A 282 -12.08 -11.38 -4.67
C TYR A 282 -11.02 -10.36 -5.10
N LEU A 283 -10.30 -9.85 -4.10
CA LEU A 283 -9.26 -8.85 -4.31
C LEU A 283 -8.08 -9.36 -5.15
N ASP A 284 -7.82 -10.68 -5.15
CA ASP A 284 -6.72 -11.30 -5.90
C ASP A 284 -6.74 -11.00 -7.40
N ALA A 285 -7.90 -10.66 -7.99
CA ALA A 285 -7.97 -10.20 -9.37
C ALA A 285 -7.16 -8.91 -9.63
N TRP A 286 -6.85 -8.13 -8.60
CA TRP A 286 -6.03 -6.90 -8.66
C TRP A 286 -4.64 -7.06 -8.05
N THR A 287 -4.34 -8.17 -7.36
CA THR A 287 -3.02 -8.40 -6.75
C THR A 287 -2.12 -9.25 -7.65
N CYS A 288 -0.82 -9.30 -7.37
CA CYS A 288 0.11 -10.14 -8.13
C CYS A 288 -0.27 -11.63 -8.13
N MET A 289 -1.04 -12.09 -7.13
CA MET A 289 -1.37 -13.50 -6.91
C MET A 289 -2.06 -14.16 -8.10
N SER A 290 -3.10 -13.52 -8.65
CA SER A 290 -3.87 -14.13 -9.74
C SER A 290 -3.05 -14.29 -11.03
N ALA A 291 -2.14 -13.35 -11.31
CA ALA A 291 -1.30 -13.37 -12.50
C ALA A 291 -0.08 -14.29 -12.35
N LEU A 292 0.54 -14.34 -11.16
CA LEU A 292 1.65 -15.25 -10.87
C LEU A 292 1.21 -16.72 -10.90
N GLU A 293 0.00 -17.03 -10.41
CA GLU A 293 -0.52 -18.40 -10.43
C GLU A 293 -0.95 -18.88 -11.82
N GLY A 294 -1.30 -17.97 -12.75
CA GLY A 294 -1.82 -18.36 -14.07
C GLY A 294 -3.35 -18.55 -14.10
N ARG A 295 -4.11 -17.68 -13.44
CA ARG A 295 -5.57 -17.83 -13.31
C ARG A 295 -6.31 -17.38 -14.59
N GLU A 296 -7.48 -17.99 -14.81
CA GLU A 296 -8.35 -17.72 -15.98
C GLU A 296 -9.82 -17.49 -15.56
N GLY A 297 -10.66 -17.06 -16.51
CA GLY A 297 -12.09 -16.85 -16.30
C GLY A 297 -12.42 -15.77 -15.26
N VAL A 298 -13.43 -16.01 -14.42
CA VAL A 298 -13.86 -15.06 -13.36
C VAL A 298 -12.83 -14.90 -12.22
N LYS A 299 -11.84 -15.79 -12.16
CA LYS A 299 -10.72 -15.73 -11.23
C LYS A 299 -9.45 -15.14 -11.85
N GLY A 300 -9.48 -14.83 -13.14
CA GLY A 300 -8.33 -14.30 -13.86
C GLY A 300 -7.90 -12.91 -13.37
N PRO A 301 -6.67 -12.50 -13.66
CA PRO A 301 -6.17 -11.15 -13.36
C PRO A 301 -6.88 -10.07 -14.18
N VAL A 302 -6.98 -8.86 -13.60
CA VAL A 302 -7.19 -7.61 -14.35
C VAL A 302 -5.85 -6.92 -14.63
N CYS A 303 -5.88 -5.76 -15.30
CA CYS A 303 -4.67 -4.98 -15.63
C CYS A 303 -3.72 -4.81 -14.43
N GLU A 304 -4.27 -4.54 -13.24
CA GLU A 304 -3.50 -4.30 -12.02
C GLU A 304 -2.71 -5.52 -11.55
N ALA A 305 -3.35 -6.68 -11.54
CA ALA A 305 -2.68 -7.93 -11.19
C ALA A 305 -1.51 -8.24 -12.14
N TYR A 306 -1.69 -8.03 -13.46
CA TYR A 306 -0.60 -8.22 -14.42
C TYR A 306 0.59 -7.32 -14.13
N ALA A 307 0.34 -6.03 -13.89
CA ALA A 307 1.40 -5.07 -13.68
C ALA A 307 2.12 -5.32 -12.34
N ARG A 308 1.38 -5.62 -11.27
CA ARG A 308 1.94 -5.99 -9.96
C ARG A 308 2.79 -7.25 -10.04
N ALA A 309 2.31 -8.30 -10.70
CA ALA A 309 3.08 -9.52 -10.92
C ALA A 309 4.36 -9.26 -11.74
N PHE A 310 4.26 -8.43 -12.78
CA PHE A 310 5.42 -8.03 -13.58
C PHE A 310 6.45 -7.27 -12.74
N LYS A 311 6.01 -6.36 -11.86
CA LYS A 311 6.90 -5.68 -10.90
C LYS A 311 7.58 -6.67 -9.96
N VAL A 312 6.83 -7.58 -9.32
CA VAL A 312 7.39 -8.62 -8.44
C VAL A 312 8.48 -9.45 -9.14
N LEU A 313 8.32 -9.74 -10.43
CA LEU A 313 9.33 -10.46 -11.22
C LEU A 313 10.55 -9.61 -11.58
N CYS A 314 10.37 -8.30 -11.81
CA CYS A 314 11.45 -7.38 -12.14
C CYS A 314 12.30 -6.98 -10.93
N ASP A 315 11.71 -6.94 -9.74
CA ASP A 315 12.40 -6.63 -8.48
C ASP A 315 13.30 -7.80 -8.00
N ARG A 316 13.25 -8.97 -8.67
CA ARG A 316 14.04 -10.19 -8.38
C ARG A 316 15.06 -10.54 -9.48
#